data_AF-B0JVD4-F1
#
_entry.id   AF-B0JVD4-F1
#
_cell.length_a   1.000
_cell.length_b   1.000
_cell.length_c   1.000
_cell.angle_alpha   90.00
_cell.angle_beta   90.00
_cell.angle_gamma   90.00
#
_symmetry.space_group_name_H-M   'P 1'
#
loop_
_entity.id
_entity.type
_entity.pdbx_description
1 polymer ?
#
loop_
_entity_poly.entity_id
_entity_poly.type
_entity_poly.pdbx_seq_one_letter_code
_entity_poly.pdbx_strand_id
1 'polypeptide(L)'
;MAFKSHYLLLEPSLPFRIRIRATDKIERSGKALAAQVVFAHLVRGESQQLQEDCRVWGDQVSVEALRLDDGDLLVVIAPTHTVGLVRDYALRWGIETLFGILKTRGFCLESTHSTDPERLRK
;
A
#
# COMPACT_ATOMS: atom_id res chain seq x y z
N MET A 1 -2.73 3.79 -20.19
CA MET A 1 -3.63 4.27 -19.13
C MET A 1 -2.79 4.50 -17.88
N ALA A 2 -2.21 5.71 -17.75
CA ALA A 2 -1.36 6.05 -16.60
C ALA A 2 -2.28 6.44 -15.43
N PHE A 3 -2.28 5.63 -14.38
CA PHE A 3 -2.95 5.97 -13.12
C PHE A 3 -2.28 7.25 -12.60
N LYS A 4 -2.97 8.40 -12.68
CA LYS A 4 -2.44 9.69 -12.22
C LYS A 4 -2.38 9.68 -10.68
N SER A 5 -1.27 9.19 -10.13
CA SER A 5 -0.88 9.36 -8.72
C SER A 5 -0.70 10.83 -8.33
N HIS A 6 -0.60 11.73 -9.31
CA HIS A 6 -0.43 13.17 -9.13
C HIS A 6 -1.40 13.79 -8.12
N TYR A 7 -2.66 13.36 -8.03
CA TYR A 7 -3.64 13.96 -7.12
C TYR A 7 -3.36 13.71 -5.64
N LEU A 8 -2.69 12.60 -5.31
CA LEU A 8 -2.33 12.27 -3.92
C LEU A 8 -1.16 13.11 -3.39
N LEU A 9 -0.45 13.81 -4.28
CA LEU A 9 0.75 14.59 -3.99
C LEU A 9 0.57 16.09 -4.25
N LEU A 10 -0.51 16.48 -4.94
CA LEU A 10 -0.86 17.87 -5.22
C LEU A 10 -1.33 18.63 -3.98
N GLU A 11 -1.79 17.92 -2.94
CA GLU A 11 -1.93 18.48 -1.59
C GLU A 11 -0.79 17.96 -0.72
N PRO A 12 0.29 18.74 -0.49
CA PRO A 12 1.46 18.32 0.29
C PRO A 12 1.17 18.00 1.76
N SER A 13 -0.10 18.00 2.18
CA SER A 13 -0.56 17.82 3.56
C SER A 13 -1.26 16.49 3.83
N LEU A 14 -1.59 15.66 2.83
CA LEU A 14 -2.28 14.40 3.09
C LEU A 14 -1.29 13.25 3.36
N PRO A 15 -1.12 12.78 4.60
CA PRO A 15 -0.30 11.61 4.87
C PRO A 15 -0.91 10.37 4.19
N PHE A 16 -0.10 9.64 3.44
CA PHE A 16 -0.52 8.40 2.81
C PHE A 16 0.46 7.24 3.05
N ARG A 17 -0.07 6.02 2.95
CA ARG A 17 0.68 4.76 2.85
C ARG A 17 0.06 3.94 1.72
N ILE A 18 0.77 3.80 0.61
CA ILE A 18 0.24 3.13 -0.59
C ILE A 18 1.12 1.94 -0.91
N ARG A 19 0.51 0.76 -1.07
CA ARG A 19 1.20 -0.42 -1.59
C ARG A 19 1.39 -0.27 -3.10
N ILE A 20 2.61 -0.53 -3.57
CA ILE A 20 2.92 -0.66 -4.99
C ILE A 20 3.19 -2.12 -5.34
N ARG A 21 3.11 -2.45 -6.63
CA ARG A 21 3.38 -3.80 -7.12
C ARG A 21 4.88 -4.06 -7.17
N ALA A 22 5.25 -5.32 -7.05
CA ALA A 22 6.63 -5.79 -7.18
C ALA A 22 7.25 -5.44 -8.56
N THR A 23 6.41 -5.27 -9.59
CA THR A 23 6.80 -4.87 -10.95
C THR A 23 6.88 -3.36 -11.15
N ASP A 24 6.35 -2.54 -10.24
CA ASP A 24 6.45 -1.08 -10.36
C ASP A 24 7.91 -0.66 -10.21
N LYS A 25 8.32 0.35 -11.00
CA LYS A 25 9.71 0.81 -11.05
C LYS A 25 9.98 1.82 -9.94
N ILE A 26 11.10 1.62 -9.26
CA ILE A 26 11.71 2.57 -8.33
C ILE A 26 12.90 3.18 -9.05
N GLU A 27 12.84 4.48 -9.25
CA GLU A 27 13.94 5.29 -9.78
C GLU A 27 14.82 5.73 -8.63
N ARG A 28 16.08 5.33 -8.67
CA ARG A 28 17.08 5.65 -7.64
C ARG A 28 18.45 5.74 -8.29
N SER A 29 19.26 6.73 -7.89
CA SER A 29 20.64 6.89 -8.42
C SER A 29 20.72 6.86 -9.96
N GLY A 30 19.74 7.45 -10.66
CA GLY A 30 19.67 7.48 -12.13
C GLY A 30 19.25 6.18 -12.84
N LYS A 31 18.87 5.14 -12.09
CA LYS A 31 18.39 3.86 -12.64
C LYS A 31 16.96 3.57 -12.18
N ALA A 32 16.14 3.08 -13.11
CA ALA A 32 14.77 2.63 -12.83
C ALA A 32 14.71 1.10 -12.82
N LEU A 33 14.54 0.50 -11.65
CA LEU A 33 14.47 -0.96 -11.47
C LEU A 33 13.14 -1.36 -10.86
N ALA A 34 12.61 -2.52 -11.23
CA ALA A 34 11.41 -3.06 -10.61
C ALA A 34 11.65 -3.31 -9.11
N ALA A 35 10.65 -3.06 -8.27
CA ALA A 35 10.79 -3.20 -6.83
C ALA A 35 11.27 -4.60 -6.40
N GLN A 36 10.83 -5.65 -7.09
CA GLN A 36 11.31 -7.03 -6.86
C GLN A 36 12.81 -7.21 -7.08
N VAL A 37 13.42 -6.42 -7.98
CA VAL A 37 14.87 -6.45 -8.24
C VAL A 37 15.60 -5.64 -7.18
N VAL A 38 15.05 -4.47 -6.82
CA VAL A 38 15.62 -3.58 -5.79
C VAL A 38 15.70 -4.27 -4.43
N PHE A 39 14.70 -5.08 -4.09
CA PHE A 39 14.58 -5.78 -2.81
C PHE A 39 14.76 -7.30 -2.94
N ALA A 40 15.48 -7.76 -3.98
CA ALA A 40 15.71 -9.19 -4.22
C ALA A 40 16.51 -9.85 -3.08
N HIS A 41 17.32 -9.09 -2.37
CA HIS A 41 18.16 -9.57 -1.28
C HIS A 41 17.42 -9.76 0.05
N LEU A 42 16.19 -9.25 0.20
CA LEU A 42 15.44 -9.38 1.45
C LEU A 42 15.02 -10.84 1.70
N VAL A 43 15.39 -11.35 2.88
CA VAL A 43 14.96 -12.67 3.37
C VAL A 43 13.62 -12.58 4.12
N ARG A 44 12.97 -13.72 4.34
CA ARG A 44 11.64 -13.77 4.99
C ARG A 44 11.64 -13.05 6.35
N GLY A 45 10.63 -12.21 6.57
CA GLY A 45 10.48 -11.39 7.76
C GLY A 45 11.36 -10.13 7.80
N GLU A 46 12.27 -9.96 6.84
CA GLU A 46 13.15 -8.80 6.77
C GLU A 46 12.45 -7.62 6.09
N SER A 47 12.55 -6.44 6.70
CA SER A 47 12.17 -5.18 6.07
C SER A 47 13.37 -4.27 5.85
N GLN A 48 13.28 -3.44 4.81
CA GLN A 48 14.25 -2.40 4.54
C GLN A 48 13.56 -1.16 4.00
N GLN A 49 13.91 -0.02 4.61
CA GLN A 49 13.63 1.29 4.06
C GLN A 49 14.81 1.77 3.21
N LEU A 50 14.53 2.31 2.03
CA LEU A 50 15.56 2.95 1.21
C LEU A 50 15.93 4.31 1.82
N GLN A 51 17.23 4.54 1.98
CA GLN A 51 17.77 5.79 2.54
C GLN A 51 17.99 6.88 1.48
N GLU A 52 18.00 6.51 0.20
CA GLU A 52 18.22 7.41 -0.92
C GLU A 52 16.91 8.03 -1.44
N ASP A 53 17.04 9.16 -2.13
CA ASP A 53 15.91 9.79 -2.82
C ASP A 53 15.37 8.85 -3.91
N CYS A 54 14.14 8.42 -3.71
CA CYS A 54 13.44 7.52 -4.62
C CYS A 54 12.35 8.28 -5.37
N ARG A 55 12.15 7.95 -6.65
CA ARG A 55 10.93 8.30 -7.37
C ARG A 55 10.15 7.06 -7.77
N VAL A 56 8.83 7.13 -7.62
CA VAL A 56 7.89 6.12 -8.09
C VAL A 56 6.79 6.83 -8.85
N TRP A 57 6.52 6.37 -10.07
CA TRP A 57 5.55 7.00 -10.99
C TRP A 57 5.82 8.50 -11.29
N GLY A 58 7.07 8.94 -11.17
CA GLY A 58 7.51 10.32 -11.40
C GLY A 58 7.59 11.19 -10.15
N ASP A 59 7.11 10.71 -9.01
CA ASP A 59 6.98 11.47 -7.78
C ASP A 59 8.02 11.06 -6.72
N GLN A 60 8.56 12.02 -5.97
CA GLN A 60 9.48 11.75 -4.87
C GLN A 60 8.76 11.18 -3.66
N VAL A 61 9.25 10.03 -3.18
CA VAL A 61 8.59 9.28 -2.10
C VAL A 61 9.63 8.57 -1.23
N SER A 62 9.27 8.33 0.04
CA SER A 62 9.93 7.32 0.86
C SER A 62 9.41 5.93 0.49
N VAL A 63 10.29 4.93 0.48
CA VAL A 63 9.95 3.55 0.10
C VAL A 63 10.47 2.59 1.15
N GLU A 64 9.61 1.68 1.61
CA GLU A 64 9.98 0.56 2.47
C GLU A 64 9.38 -0.73 1.91
N ALA A 65 10.15 -1.81 1.99
CA ALA A 65 9.68 -3.14 1.62
C ALA A 65 9.85 -4.13 2.77
N LEU A 66 8.98 -5.14 2.80
CA LEU A 66 9.00 -6.29 3.68
C LEU A 66 8.83 -7.56 2.85
N ARG A 67 9.69 -8.55 3.09
CA ARG A 67 9.48 -9.91 2.58
C ARG A 67 8.56 -10.65 3.54
N LEU A 68 7.36 -10.99 3.09
CA LEU A 68 6.35 -11.71 3.87
C LEU A 68 6.76 -13.18 4.08
N ASP A 69 6.11 -13.84 5.04
CA ASP A 69 6.38 -15.24 5.41
C ASP A 69 6.10 -16.23 4.26
N ASP A 70 5.12 -15.92 3.41
CA ASP A 70 4.78 -16.66 2.19
C ASP A 70 5.78 -16.43 1.04
N GLY A 71 6.72 -15.50 1.21
CA GLY A 71 7.73 -15.12 0.22
C GLY A 71 7.33 -13.93 -0.66
N ASP A 72 6.10 -13.44 -0.54
CA ASP A 72 5.64 -12.27 -1.29
C ASP A 72 6.36 -11.00 -0.85
N LEU A 73 6.47 -10.04 -1.77
CA LEU A 73 7.07 -8.74 -1.49
C LEU A 73 5.96 -7.71 -1.24
N LEU A 74 5.91 -7.18 -0.02
CA LEU A 74 5.15 -6.00 0.33
C LEU A 74 6.03 -4.78 0.11
N VAL A 75 5.62 -3.84 -0.74
CA VAL A 75 6.34 -2.57 -0.96
C VAL A 75 5.37 -1.43 -0.72
N VAL A 76 5.73 -0.51 0.16
CA VAL A 76 4.91 0.63 0.57
C VAL A 76 5.65 1.93 0.26
N ILE A 77 4.93 2.88 -0.31
CA ILE A 77 5.39 4.25 -0.54
C ILE A 77 4.64 5.25 0.35
N ALA A 78 5.32 6.34 0.68
CA ALA A 78 4.80 7.43 1.51
C ALA A 78 5.42 8.77 1.08
N PRO A 79 4.92 9.92 1.58
CA PRO A 79 5.62 11.19 1.43
C PRO A 79 7.08 11.09 1.88
N THR A 80 7.94 11.93 1.30
CA THR A 80 9.36 12.00 1.64
C THR A 80 9.59 12.19 3.14
N HIS A 81 10.70 11.67 3.66
CA HIS A 81 11.09 11.72 5.08
C HIS A 81 10.14 10.98 6.05
N THR A 82 9.28 10.11 5.54
CA THR A 82 8.45 9.23 6.37
C THR A 82 9.26 8.02 6.82
N VAL A 83 9.02 7.53 8.05
CA VAL A 83 9.60 6.28 8.58
C VAL A 83 8.49 5.32 9.05
N GLY A 84 8.81 4.03 9.15
CA GLY A 84 7.88 3.02 9.66
C GLY A 84 6.67 2.74 8.74
N LEU A 85 6.86 2.85 7.43
CA LEU A 85 5.82 2.75 6.41
C LEU A 85 5.12 1.38 6.46
N VAL A 86 5.90 0.29 6.57
CA VAL A 86 5.36 -1.08 6.65
C VAL A 86 4.56 -1.27 7.93
N ARG A 87 5.05 -0.75 9.06
CA ARG A 87 4.36 -0.83 10.35
C ARG A 87 3.01 -0.10 10.31
N ASP A 88 2.99 1.11 9.75
CA ASP A 88 1.75 1.88 9.59
C ASP A 88 0.79 1.19 8.62
N TYR A 89 1.31 0.64 7.53
CA TYR A 89 0.51 -0.09 6.55
C TYR A 89 -0.10 -1.37 7.12
N ALA A 90 0.54 -2.02 8.09
CA ALA A 90 0.00 -3.21 8.75
C ALA A 90 -1.37 -2.94 9.41
N LEU A 91 -1.65 -1.71 9.86
CA LEU A 91 -2.95 -1.32 10.42
C LEU A 91 -4.11 -1.48 9.42
N ARG A 92 -3.83 -1.52 8.11
CA ARG A 92 -4.82 -1.80 7.08
C ARG A 92 -5.52 -3.15 7.29
N TRP A 93 -4.85 -4.15 7.85
CA TRP A 93 -5.47 -5.46 8.15
C TRP A 93 -6.70 -5.33 9.07
N GLY A 94 -6.75 -4.30 9.91
CA GLY A 94 -7.92 -4.00 10.74
C GLY A 94 -9.18 -3.70 9.91
N ILE A 95 -9.03 -3.09 8.74
CA ILE A 95 -10.15 -2.78 7.84
C ILE A 95 -10.71 -4.06 7.22
N GLU A 96 -9.86 -5.02 6.85
CA GLU A 96 -10.29 -6.33 6.32
C GLU A 96 -11.03 -7.13 7.39
N THR A 97 -10.59 -7.04 8.64
CA THR A 97 -11.30 -7.61 9.80
C THR A 97 -12.68 -6.97 9.96
N LEU A 98 -12.78 -5.63 9.89
CA LEU A 98 -14.05 -4.92 9.95
C LEU A 98 -15.00 -5.34 8.81
N PHE A 99 -14.52 -5.40 7.57
CA PHE A 99 -15.32 -5.85 6.43
C PHE A 99 -15.78 -7.30 6.59
N GLY A 100 -14.93 -8.19 7.12
CA GLY A 100 -15.31 -9.57 7.44
C GLY A 100 -16.46 -9.64 8.46
N ILE A 101 -16.34 -8.87 9.54
CA ILE A 101 -17.38 -8.78 10.59
C ILE A 101 -18.70 -8.24 10.03
N LEU A 102 -18.65 -7.18 9.24
CA LEU A 102 -19.85 -6.55 8.66
C LEU A 102 -20.55 -7.46 7.64
N LYS A 103 -19.78 -8.16 6.81
CA LYS A 103 -20.35 -8.97 5.72
C LYS A 103 -20.85 -10.33 6.21
N THR A 104 -20.03 -11.06 6.98
CA THR A 104 -20.26 -12.49 7.23
C THR A 104 -20.33 -12.90 8.70
N ARG A 105 -19.76 -12.12 9.63
CA ARG A 105 -19.68 -12.50 11.06
C ARG A 105 -20.05 -11.36 11.99
N GLY A 106 -21.33 -11.24 12.35
CA GLY A 106 -21.81 -10.27 13.34
C GLY A 106 -23.06 -9.56 12.85
N PHE A 107 -22.89 -8.50 12.05
CA PHE A 107 -24.02 -7.77 11.48
C PHE A 107 -24.66 -8.50 10.29
N CYS A 108 -23.88 -9.37 9.63
CA CYS A 108 -24.33 -10.31 8.60
C CYS A 108 -25.22 -9.66 7.52
N LEU A 109 -24.77 -8.50 7.01
CA LEU A 109 -25.50 -7.70 6.04
C LEU A 109 -25.90 -8.49 4.78
N GLU A 110 -25.15 -9.53 4.44
CA GLU A 110 -25.41 -10.41 3.30
C GLU A 110 -26.54 -11.43 3.57
N SER A 111 -26.87 -11.71 4.83
CA SER A 111 -27.98 -12.61 5.24
C SER A 111 -29.31 -11.90 5.42
N THR A 112 -29.28 -10.58 5.65
CA THR A 112 -30.46 -9.76 5.46
C THR A 112 -30.71 -9.65 3.95
N HIS A 113 -31.70 -10.38 3.44
CA HIS A 113 -32.29 -10.23 2.10
C HIS A 113 -32.91 -8.82 1.89
N SER A 114 -32.16 -7.75 2.15
CA SER A 114 -32.52 -6.38 1.80
C SER A 114 -32.10 -6.15 0.35
N THR A 115 -32.86 -6.76 -0.56
CA THR A 115 -32.77 -6.58 -2.01
C THR A 115 -33.43 -5.29 -2.50
N ASP A 116 -33.90 -4.43 -1.59
CA ASP A 116 -34.49 -3.14 -1.93
C ASP A 116 -33.41 -2.03 -1.87
N PRO A 117 -32.88 -1.58 -3.03
CA PRO A 117 -31.83 -0.57 -3.09
C PRO A 117 -32.24 0.78 -2.50
N GLU A 118 -33.54 1.09 -2.40
CA GLU A 118 -34.01 2.36 -1.82
C GLU A 118 -33.89 2.39 -0.29
N ARG A 119 -33.76 1.24 0.38
CA ARG A 119 -33.56 1.16 1.84
C ARG A 119 -32.09 1.26 2.26
N LEU A 120 -31.17 1.01 1.33
CA LEU A 120 -29.71 1.08 1.55
C LEU A 120 -29.13 2.47 1.25
N ARG A 121 -29.94 3.38 0.70
CA ARG A 121 -29.54 4.74 0.35
C ARG A 121 -30.19 5.75 1.31
N LYS A 122 -29.61 5.90 2.50
CA LYS A 122 -29.81 7.08 3.36
C LYS A 122 -28.51 7.47 4.04
#